data_AF-A0A7C4W381-F1
#
_entry.id   AF-A0A7C4W381-F1
#
_cell.length_a   1.000
_cell.length_b   1.000
_cell.length_c   1.000
_cell.angle_alpha   90.00
_cell.angle_beta   90.00
_cell.angle_gamma   90.00
#
_symmetry.space_group_name_H-M   'P 1'
#
loop_
_entity.id
_entity.type
_entity.pdbx_description
1 polymer ?
#
loop_
_entity_poly.entity_id
_entity_poly.type
_entity_poly.pdbx_seq_one_letter_code
_entity_poly.pdbx_strand_id
1 'polypeptide(L)'
;MIEKLLEIRRDLKKRYSHWIGILNYSGDTIEFLAYSEEFFNPLKITMSNSEIIKVEKIERVPKQVLLIDSSLSEFEKSERLIKEGKYKEALKSLWGCVEYALTAYGIKVAGCRFVEFSLFEISERFLDPMTVKNIKGVYTITHGDLIPLNELSANMVREAVKRILEKVLSFVGYTEKSEN
;
A
#
# COMPACT_ATOMS: atom_id res chain seq x y z
N MET A 1 0.72 -1.89 11.98
CA MET A 1 -0.14 -0.82 11.42
C MET A 1 -1.00 -1.33 10.26
N ILE A 2 -0.43 -2.02 9.27
CA ILE A 2 -1.14 -2.52 8.07
C ILE A 2 -2.40 -3.33 8.40
N GLU A 3 -2.33 -4.24 9.38
CA GLU A 3 -3.48 -5.08 9.76
C GLU A 3 -4.67 -4.25 10.24
N LYS A 4 -4.44 -3.21 11.06
CA LYS A 4 -5.48 -2.28 11.51
C LYS A 4 -6.10 -1.52 10.34
N LEU A 5 -5.28 -1.09 9.37
CA LEU A 5 -5.78 -0.43 8.16
C LEU A 5 -6.65 -1.38 7.32
N LEU A 6 -6.23 -2.64 7.17
CA LEU A 6 -6.99 -3.66 6.45
C LEU A 6 -8.31 -4.00 7.15
N GLU A 7 -8.32 -4.07 8.48
CA GLU A 7 -9.53 -4.27 9.28
C GLU A 7 -10.54 -3.14 9.08
N ILE A 8 -10.12 -1.88 9.27
CA ILE A 8 -10.98 -0.71 9.05
C ILE A 8 -11.49 -0.67 7.60
N ARG A 9 -10.62 -0.95 6.62
CA ARG A 9 -11.00 -1.01 5.20
C ARG A 9 -12.10 -2.05 4.96
N ARG A 10 -12.04 -3.24 5.58
CA ARG A 10 -13.09 -4.27 5.46
C ARG A 10 -14.42 -3.80 6.05
N ASP A 11 -14.41 -3.09 7.16
CA ASP A 11 -15.64 -2.59 7.77
C ASP A 11 -16.26 -1.43 6.99
N LEU A 12 -15.44 -0.51 6.46
CA LEU A 12 -15.92 0.53 5.56
C LEU A 12 -16.50 -0.05 4.28
N LYS A 13 -15.92 -1.15 3.75
CA LYS A 13 -16.45 -1.82 2.56
C LYS A 13 -17.88 -2.33 2.76
N LYS A 14 -18.21 -2.82 3.96
CA LYS A 14 -19.58 -3.27 4.30
C LYS A 14 -20.58 -2.11 4.35
N ARG A 15 -20.12 -0.90 4.70
CA ARG A 15 -20.99 0.25 5.02
C ARG A 15 -21.19 1.22 3.86
N TYR A 16 -20.17 1.40 3.02
CA TYR A 16 -20.16 2.50 2.05
C TYR A 16 -19.94 2.05 0.60
N SER A 17 -19.11 1.04 0.33
CA SER A 17 -18.88 0.60 -1.04
C SER A 17 -18.08 -0.70 -1.12
N HIS A 18 -18.25 -1.42 -2.21
CA HIS A 18 -17.36 -2.48 -2.68
C HIS A 18 -15.88 -2.05 -2.79
N TRP A 19 -15.60 -0.77 -3.03
CA TRP A 19 -14.24 -0.23 -3.12
C TRP A 19 -13.96 0.86 -2.07
N ILE A 20 -12.89 0.63 -1.29
CA ILE A 20 -12.35 1.55 -0.29
C ILE A 20 -10.84 1.62 -0.47
N GLY A 21 -10.34 2.78 -0.90
CA GLY A 21 -8.92 3.10 -1.00
C GLY A 21 -8.41 3.89 0.21
N ILE A 22 -7.12 3.79 0.51
CA ILE A 22 -6.47 4.58 1.57
C ILE A 22 -5.83 5.81 0.93
N LEU A 23 -6.32 7.00 1.28
CA LEU A 23 -5.77 8.27 0.81
C LEU A 23 -4.60 8.72 1.66
N ASN A 24 -4.76 8.63 2.99
CA ASN A 24 -3.82 9.22 3.93
C ASN A 24 -3.86 8.51 5.29
N TYR A 25 -2.73 8.56 5.97
CA TYR A 25 -2.58 8.14 7.36
C TYR A 25 -1.59 9.07 8.06
N SER A 26 -2.06 9.80 9.08
CA SER A 26 -1.25 10.72 9.87
C SER A 26 -1.66 10.64 11.35
N GLY A 27 -0.79 10.04 12.17
CA GLY A 27 -1.05 9.83 13.60
C GLY A 27 -2.32 9.00 13.82
N ASP A 28 -3.31 9.57 14.49
CA ASP A 28 -4.60 8.93 14.74
C ASP A 28 -5.63 9.16 13.64
N THR A 29 -5.32 10.00 12.65
CA THR A 29 -6.23 10.33 11.56
C THR A 29 -5.96 9.48 10.32
N ILE A 30 -7.02 8.91 9.77
CA ILE A 30 -6.99 8.09 8.55
C ILE A 30 -8.01 8.62 7.57
N GLU A 31 -7.59 8.86 6.33
CA GLU A 31 -8.48 9.30 5.26
C GLU A 31 -8.64 8.16 4.25
N PHE A 32 -9.89 7.79 4.02
CA PHE A 32 -10.27 6.77 3.05
C PHE A 32 -11.03 7.41 1.89
N LEU A 33 -10.97 6.78 0.72
CA LEU A 33 -11.86 7.07 -0.39
C LEU A 33 -12.81 5.90 -0.60
N ALA A 34 -14.11 6.18 -0.59
CA ALA A 34 -15.13 5.26 -1.04
C ALA A 34 -15.57 5.64 -2.44
N TYR A 35 -15.70 4.65 -3.32
CA TYR A 35 -16.27 4.82 -4.66
C TYR A 35 -17.19 3.64 -4.94
N SER A 36 -18.47 3.90 -5.22
CA SER A 36 -19.47 2.91 -5.62
C SER A 36 -20.11 3.37 -6.92
N GLU A 37 -20.54 2.44 -7.76
CA GLU A 37 -21.37 2.75 -8.93
C GLU A 37 -22.69 3.44 -8.54
N GLU A 38 -23.12 3.29 -7.29
CA GLU A 38 -24.32 3.92 -6.73
C GLU A 38 -24.17 5.43 -6.49
N PHE A 39 -22.94 5.96 -6.42
CA PHE A 39 -22.71 7.39 -6.24
C PHE A 39 -21.71 7.95 -7.26
N PHE A 40 -22.17 8.95 -8.01
CA PHE A 40 -21.46 9.56 -9.13
C PHE A 40 -20.11 10.17 -8.76
N ASN A 41 -19.96 10.65 -7.51
CA ASN A 41 -18.75 11.26 -7.00
C ASN A 41 -18.17 10.41 -5.86
N PRO A 42 -16.85 10.13 -5.84
CA PRO A 42 -16.20 9.47 -4.72
C PRO A 42 -16.37 10.25 -3.41
N LEU A 43 -16.40 9.53 -2.29
CA LEU A 43 -16.50 10.09 -0.95
C LEU A 43 -15.15 9.99 -0.24
N LYS A 44 -14.65 11.11 0.30
CA LYS A 44 -13.55 11.14 1.26
C LYS A 44 -14.12 10.96 2.67
N ILE A 45 -13.74 9.89 3.33
CA ILE A 45 -14.13 9.56 4.71
C ILE A 45 -12.91 9.80 5.60
N THR A 46 -13.00 10.77 6.51
CA THR A 46 -11.95 11.05 7.49
C THR A 46 -12.36 10.40 8.80
N MET A 47 -11.45 9.60 9.36
CA MET A 47 -11.61 8.93 10.64
C MET A 47 -10.53 9.37 11.62
N SER A 48 -10.89 9.48 12.90
CA SER A 48 -9.95 9.66 14.01
C SER A 48 -10.34 8.72 15.14
N ASN A 49 -9.37 8.02 15.76
CA ASN A 49 -9.63 7.08 16.85
C ASN A 49 -10.74 6.05 16.54
N SER A 50 -10.79 5.58 15.30
CA SER A 50 -11.81 4.65 14.78
C SER A 50 -13.24 5.22 14.65
N GLU A 51 -13.43 6.52 14.84
CA GLU A 51 -14.70 7.22 14.62
C GLU A 51 -14.67 8.02 13.32
N ILE A 52 -15.79 8.02 12.57
CA ILE A 52 -15.94 8.86 11.37
C ILE A 52 -16.22 10.28 11.82
N ILE A 53 -15.31 11.20 11.49
CA ILE A 53 -15.42 12.62 11.87
C ILE A 53 -15.86 13.52 10.70
N LYS A 54 -15.65 13.09 9.46
CA LYS A 54 -15.99 13.89 8.27
C LYS A 54 -16.24 12.99 7.06
N VAL A 55 -17.26 13.32 6.27
CA VAL A 55 -17.52 12.71 4.97
C VAL A 55 -17.73 13.82 3.94
N GLU A 56 -16.94 13.82 2.87
CA GLU A 56 -16.95 14.86 1.85
C GLU A 56 -17.02 14.24 0.46
N LYS A 57 -17.68 14.91 -0.48
CA LYS A 57 -17.61 14.53 -1.89
C LYS A 57 -16.32 15.09 -2.49
N ILE A 58 -15.65 14.30 -3.32
CA ILE A 58 -14.50 14.75 -4.10
C ILE A 58 -14.75 14.51 -5.59
N GLU A 59 -14.02 15.23 -6.45
CA GLU A 59 -14.24 15.14 -7.89
C GLU A 59 -13.67 13.86 -8.49
N ARG A 60 -12.50 13.39 -8.02
CA ARG A 60 -11.75 12.30 -8.64
C ARG A 60 -10.93 11.52 -7.63
N VAL A 61 -10.74 10.23 -7.90
CA VAL A 61 -9.82 9.37 -7.14
C VAL A 61 -8.39 9.59 -7.64
N PRO A 62 -7.43 9.98 -6.78
CA PRO A 62 -6.04 10.13 -7.18
C PRO A 62 -5.39 8.78 -7.51
N LYS A 63 -4.56 8.74 -8.56
CA LYS A 63 -3.95 7.49 -9.05
C LYS A 63 -3.12 6.76 -8.00
N GLN A 64 -2.43 7.47 -7.12
CA GLN A 64 -1.66 6.86 -6.03
C GLN A 64 -2.55 6.03 -5.09
N VAL A 65 -3.81 6.40 -4.89
CA VAL A 65 -4.74 5.65 -4.04
C VAL A 65 -5.07 4.29 -4.65
N LEU A 66 -5.27 4.24 -5.97
CA LEU A 66 -5.52 2.98 -6.70
C LEU A 66 -4.31 2.04 -6.63
N LEU A 67 -3.10 2.59 -6.68
CA LEU A 67 -1.87 1.81 -6.58
C LEU A 67 -1.65 1.29 -5.16
N ILE A 68 -1.91 2.11 -4.13
CA ILE A 68 -1.89 1.65 -2.73
C ILE A 68 -2.93 0.55 -2.51
N ASP A 69 -4.14 0.69 -3.05
CA ASP A 69 -5.18 -0.33 -2.94
C ASP A 69 -4.76 -1.65 -3.62
N SER A 70 -4.11 -1.56 -4.79
CA SER A 70 -3.56 -2.72 -5.50
C SER A 70 -2.45 -3.41 -4.70
N SER A 71 -1.56 -2.62 -4.09
CA SER A 71 -0.49 -3.10 -3.20
C SER A 71 -1.06 -3.89 -2.02
N LEU A 72 -2.05 -3.33 -1.32
CA LEU A 72 -2.71 -3.99 -0.19
C LEU A 72 -3.47 -5.25 -0.60
N SER A 73 -4.09 -5.24 -1.78
CA SER A 73 -4.82 -6.41 -2.30
C SER A 73 -3.88 -7.56 -2.66
N GLU A 74 -2.70 -7.27 -3.22
CA GLU A 74 -1.65 -8.28 -3.43
C GLU A 74 -1.09 -8.80 -2.09
N PHE A 75 -0.98 -7.95 -1.07
CA PHE A 75 -0.62 -8.40 0.28
C PHE A 75 -1.64 -9.39 0.85
N GLU A 76 -2.94 -9.05 0.85
CA GLU A 76 -4.02 -9.94 1.31
C GLU A 76 -4.07 -11.26 0.53
N LYS A 77 -3.85 -11.20 -0.79
CA LYS A 77 -3.75 -12.37 -1.66
C LYS A 77 -2.56 -13.25 -1.27
N SER A 78 -1.40 -12.65 -0.97
CA SER A 78 -0.23 -13.41 -0.52
C SER A 78 -0.50 -14.16 0.80
N GLU A 79 -1.20 -13.54 1.75
CA GLU A 79 -1.52 -14.18 3.03
C GLU A 79 -2.41 -15.42 2.84
N ARG A 80 -3.39 -15.33 1.93
CA ARG A 80 -4.21 -16.49 1.56
C ARG A 80 -3.37 -17.58 0.91
N LEU A 81 -2.49 -17.23 -0.03
CA LEU A 81 -1.63 -18.19 -0.73
C LEU A 81 -0.66 -18.91 0.22
N ILE A 82 -0.11 -18.22 1.22
CA ILE A 82 0.73 -18.83 2.27
C ILE A 82 -0.06 -19.89 3.04
N LYS A 83 -1.29 -19.58 3.46
CA LYS A 83 -2.19 -20.52 4.16
C LYS A 83 -2.55 -21.73 3.30
N GLU A 84 -2.63 -21.55 1.99
CA GLU A 84 -2.90 -22.63 1.02
C GLU A 84 -1.64 -23.44 0.64
N GLY A 85 -0.46 -23.11 1.18
CA GLY A 85 0.81 -23.77 0.83
C GLY A 85 1.36 -23.40 -0.56
N LYS A 86 0.78 -22.40 -1.22
CA LYS A 86 1.17 -21.93 -2.57
C LYS A 86 2.28 -20.88 -2.48
N TYR A 87 3.46 -21.30 -2.01
CA TYR A 87 4.53 -20.36 -1.63
C TYR A 87 5.12 -19.58 -2.80
N LYS A 88 5.25 -20.20 -3.99
CA LYS A 88 5.79 -19.51 -5.17
C LYS A 88 4.89 -18.37 -5.62
N GLU A 89 3.59 -18.60 -5.66
CA GLU A 89 2.58 -17.60 -5.97
C GLU A 89 2.51 -16.52 -4.89
N ALA A 90 2.64 -16.91 -3.61
CA ALA A 90 2.70 -15.94 -2.52
C ALA A 90 3.87 -14.97 -2.66
N LEU A 91 5.06 -15.47 -3.00
CA LEU A 91 6.25 -14.64 -3.21
C LEU A 91 6.08 -13.66 -4.38
N LYS A 92 5.44 -14.11 -5.49
CA LYS A 92 5.10 -13.21 -6.61
C LYS A 92 4.14 -12.10 -6.18
N SER A 93 3.11 -12.43 -5.40
CA SER A 93 2.19 -11.42 -4.84
C SER A 93 2.89 -10.47 -3.88
N LEU A 94 3.82 -10.96 -3.04
CA LEU A 94 4.62 -10.13 -2.14
C LEU A 94 5.51 -9.14 -2.91
N TRP A 95 6.08 -9.53 -4.05
CA TRP A 95 6.80 -8.58 -4.90
C TRP A 95 5.87 -7.55 -5.54
N GLY A 96 4.75 -7.97 -6.12
CA GLY A 96 3.76 -7.05 -6.70
C GLY A 96 3.26 -6.02 -5.69
N CYS A 97 3.15 -6.41 -4.43
CA CYS A 97 2.87 -5.51 -3.32
C CYS A 97 3.89 -4.36 -3.21
N VAL A 98 5.20 -4.68 -3.26
CA VAL A 98 6.29 -3.71 -3.22
C VAL A 98 6.28 -2.83 -4.48
N GLU A 99 6.06 -3.41 -5.66
CA GLU A 99 6.04 -2.65 -6.93
C GLU A 99 4.95 -1.59 -6.93
N TYR A 100 3.72 -1.96 -6.57
CA TYR A 100 2.60 -1.01 -6.53
C TYR A 100 2.83 0.09 -5.49
N ALA A 101 3.36 -0.25 -4.32
CA ALA A 101 3.66 0.73 -3.27
C ALA A 101 4.75 1.72 -3.72
N LEU A 102 5.85 1.23 -4.30
CA LEU A 102 6.93 2.08 -4.80
C LEU A 102 6.50 2.92 -5.99
N THR A 103 5.60 2.42 -6.83
CA THR A 103 5.02 3.20 -7.93
C THR A 103 4.17 4.35 -7.40
N ALA A 104 3.31 4.08 -6.41
CA ALA A 104 2.51 5.12 -5.76
C ALA A 104 3.39 6.19 -5.11
N TYR A 105 4.44 5.75 -4.41
CA TYR A 105 5.42 6.62 -3.78
C TYR A 105 6.20 7.46 -4.78
N GLY A 106 6.69 6.84 -5.85
CA GLY A 106 7.40 7.51 -6.91
C GLY A 106 6.58 8.62 -7.58
N ILE A 107 5.29 8.37 -7.85
CA ILE A 107 4.36 9.41 -8.33
C ILE A 107 4.26 10.55 -7.31
N LYS A 108 4.21 10.25 -6.01
CA LYS A 108 4.12 11.27 -4.96
C LYS A 108 5.37 12.16 -4.87
N VAL A 109 6.57 11.58 -4.97
CA VAL A 109 7.83 12.31 -4.75
C VAL A 109 8.46 12.89 -6.02
N ALA A 110 8.26 12.26 -7.18
CA ALA A 110 8.83 12.67 -8.46
C ALA A 110 7.78 13.23 -9.45
N GLY A 111 6.49 13.16 -9.12
CA GLY A 111 5.42 13.61 -10.00
C GLY A 111 5.47 12.91 -11.36
N CYS A 112 5.32 13.69 -12.45
CA CYS A 112 5.38 13.18 -13.82
C CYS A 112 6.74 12.58 -14.19
N ARG A 113 7.83 12.98 -13.53
CA ARG A 113 9.19 12.48 -13.81
C ARG A 113 9.44 11.07 -13.29
N PHE A 114 8.49 10.48 -12.53
CA PHE A 114 8.61 9.09 -12.08
C PHE A 114 8.93 8.11 -13.22
N VAL A 115 8.39 8.35 -14.42
CA VAL A 115 8.63 7.51 -15.60
C VAL A 115 10.10 7.51 -16.08
N GLU A 116 10.90 8.47 -15.63
CA GLU A 116 12.34 8.57 -15.93
C GLU A 116 13.20 7.65 -15.04
N PHE A 117 12.61 7.03 -14.00
CA PHE A 117 13.33 6.27 -12.99
C PHE A 117 12.80 4.84 -12.86
N SER A 118 13.70 3.90 -12.64
CA SER A 118 13.36 2.57 -12.13
C SER A 118 12.87 2.64 -10.68
N LEU A 119 12.14 1.61 -10.23
CA LEU A 119 11.71 1.51 -8.83
C LEU A 119 12.89 1.51 -7.86
N PHE A 120 14.04 0.95 -8.26
CA PHE A 120 15.26 0.97 -7.44
C PHE A 120 15.84 2.38 -7.33
N GLU A 121 15.92 3.12 -8.43
CA GLU A 121 16.39 4.52 -8.39
C GLU A 121 15.48 5.40 -7.53
N ILE A 122 14.16 5.21 -7.61
CA ILE A 122 13.22 5.88 -6.72
C ILE A 122 13.50 5.51 -5.26
N SER A 123 13.69 4.22 -4.97
CA SER A 123 13.98 3.78 -3.60
C SER A 123 15.29 4.38 -3.06
N GLU A 124 16.36 4.38 -3.86
CA GLU A 124 17.69 4.87 -3.44
C GLU A 124 17.74 6.37 -3.25
N ARG A 125 16.96 7.13 -4.03
CA ARG A 125 16.95 8.60 -3.96
C ARG A 125 16.12 9.13 -2.80
N PHE A 126 15.04 8.43 -2.43
CA PHE A 126 14.00 9.02 -1.58
C PHE A 126 13.71 8.24 -0.29
N LEU A 127 14.15 6.98 -0.18
CA LEU A 127 13.98 6.17 1.04
C LEU A 127 15.29 6.04 1.83
N ASP A 128 15.16 5.69 3.10
CA ASP A 128 16.32 5.45 3.96
C ASP A 128 17.08 4.17 3.54
N PRO A 129 18.40 4.08 3.80
CA PRO A 129 19.23 2.96 3.36
C PRO A 129 18.74 1.58 3.85
N MET A 130 18.12 1.51 5.03
CA MET A 130 17.63 0.24 5.58
C MET A 130 16.40 -0.25 4.82
N THR A 131 15.49 0.66 4.46
CA THR A 131 14.35 0.35 3.60
C THR A 131 14.79 -0.10 2.21
N VAL A 132 15.78 0.56 1.60
CA VAL A 132 16.37 0.15 0.32
C VAL A 132 16.95 -1.25 0.39
N LYS A 133 17.70 -1.55 1.47
CA LYS A 133 18.27 -2.89 1.71
C LYS A 133 17.18 -3.96 1.78
N ASN A 134 16.07 -3.67 2.47
CA ASN A 134 14.93 -4.60 2.55
C ASN A 134 14.28 -4.83 1.17
N ILE A 135 14.08 -3.78 0.38
CA ILE A 135 13.51 -3.88 -0.98
C ILE A 135 14.39 -4.77 -1.86
N LYS A 136 15.71 -4.52 -1.88
CA LYS A 136 16.66 -5.35 -2.64
C LYS A 136 16.66 -6.79 -2.15
N GLY A 137 16.59 -7.02 -0.83
CA GLY A 137 16.48 -8.35 -0.25
C GLY A 137 15.22 -9.09 -0.73
N VAL A 138 14.05 -8.46 -0.67
CA VAL A 138 12.79 -9.02 -1.17
C VAL A 138 12.88 -9.32 -2.67
N TYR A 139 13.44 -8.41 -3.47
CA TYR A 139 13.60 -8.62 -4.91
C TYR A 139 14.46 -9.86 -5.21
N THR A 140 15.64 -9.94 -4.60
CA THR A 140 16.56 -11.07 -4.76
C THR A 140 15.91 -12.39 -4.39
N ILE A 141 15.11 -12.42 -3.33
CA ILE A 141 14.42 -13.62 -2.86
C ILE A 141 13.27 -14.02 -3.80
N THR A 142 12.51 -13.05 -4.30
CA THR A 142 11.31 -13.30 -5.12
C THR A 142 11.65 -13.63 -6.59
N HIS A 143 12.85 -13.26 -7.05
CA HIS A 143 13.32 -13.46 -8.43
C HIS A 143 14.49 -14.43 -8.55
N GLY A 144 15.18 -14.75 -7.45
CA GLY A 144 16.26 -15.73 -7.43
C GLY A 144 15.79 -17.11 -6.96
N ASP A 145 16.56 -18.15 -7.28
CA ASP A 145 16.34 -19.52 -6.79
C ASP A 145 16.95 -19.75 -5.39
N LEU A 146 17.14 -18.68 -4.63
CA LEU A 146 18.05 -18.66 -3.47
C LEU A 146 17.41 -19.13 -2.16
N ILE A 147 16.09 -19.33 -2.11
CA ILE A 147 15.41 -19.72 -0.87
C ILE A 147 14.58 -21.00 -1.02
N PRO A 148 14.52 -21.85 0.02
CA PRO A 148 13.56 -22.94 0.09
C PRO A 148 12.12 -22.40 0.01
N LEU A 149 11.31 -22.98 -0.88
CA LEU A 149 9.88 -22.65 -0.99
C LEU A 149 9.10 -23.34 0.13
N ASN A 150 9.08 -22.72 1.30
CA ASN A 150 8.34 -23.19 2.48
C ASN A 150 7.69 -22.02 3.24
N GLU A 151 6.85 -22.37 4.22
CA GLU A 151 6.11 -21.41 5.03
C GLU A 151 7.03 -20.41 5.76
N LEU A 152 8.12 -20.89 6.36
CA LEU A 152 9.07 -20.03 7.09
C LEU A 152 9.64 -18.93 6.17
N SER A 153 10.09 -19.31 4.99
CA SER A 153 10.68 -18.38 4.02
C SER A 153 9.65 -17.38 3.51
N ALA A 154 8.44 -17.84 3.19
CA ALA A 154 7.35 -16.96 2.77
C ALA A 154 6.96 -15.95 3.87
N ASN A 155 6.91 -16.40 5.13
CA ASN A 155 6.62 -15.53 6.27
C ASN A 155 7.72 -14.50 6.54
N MET A 156 9.00 -14.88 6.38
CA MET A 156 10.12 -13.93 6.49
C MET A 156 10.03 -12.81 5.45
N VAL A 157 9.71 -13.15 4.20
CA VAL A 157 9.51 -12.16 3.13
C VAL A 157 8.27 -11.31 3.40
N ARG A 158 7.17 -11.91 3.87
CA ARG A 158 5.95 -11.20 4.27
C ARG A 158 6.24 -10.11 5.31
N GLU A 159 7.01 -10.41 6.35
CA GLU A 159 7.38 -9.43 7.37
C GLU A 159 8.28 -8.31 6.81
N ALA A 160 9.19 -8.64 5.90
CA ALA A 160 10.01 -7.63 5.22
C ALA A 160 9.14 -6.69 4.36
N VAL A 161 8.19 -7.23 3.60
CA VAL A 161 7.22 -6.45 2.81
C VAL A 161 6.35 -5.59 3.72
N LYS A 162 5.84 -6.13 4.83
CA LYS A 162 5.06 -5.36 5.82
C LYS A 162 5.82 -4.10 6.27
N ARG A 163 7.11 -4.23 6.64
CA ARG A 163 7.95 -3.09 7.03
C ARG A 163 8.12 -2.07 5.89
N ILE A 164 8.31 -2.54 4.65
CA ILE A 164 8.41 -1.65 3.47
C ILE A 164 7.11 -0.88 3.29
N LEU A 165 5.95 -1.53 3.36
CA LEU A 165 4.65 -0.89 3.23
C LEU A 165 4.41 0.15 4.32
N GLU A 166 4.72 -0.18 5.58
CA GLU A 166 4.54 0.75 6.69
C GLU A 166 5.35 2.03 6.47
N LYS A 167 6.58 1.90 5.96
CA LYS A 167 7.42 3.04 5.62
C LYS A 167 6.85 3.83 4.43
N VAL A 168 6.53 3.16 3.33
CA VAL A 168 6.03 3.81 2.12
C VAL A 168 4.71 4.54 2.37
N LEU A 169 3.74 3.90 3.04
CA LEU A 169 2.44 4.48 3.32
C LEU A 169 2.53 5.73 4.20
N SER A 170 3.44 5.74 5.17
CA SER A 170 3.67 6.94 6.00
C SER A 170 4.12 8.17 5.20
N PHE A 171 4.70 7.99 4.01
CA PHE A 171 5.11 9.10 3.15
C PHE A 171 4.11 9.40 2.02
N VAL A 172 3.33 8.42 1.58
CA VAL A 172 2.27 8.63 0.58
C VAL A 172 1.11 9.43 1.19
N GLY A 173 0.94 9.36 2.50
CA GLY A 173 0.02 10.20 3.26
C GLY A 173 0.21 11.70 3.00
N TYR A 174 -0.87 12.36 2.60
CA TYR A 174 -0.92 13.77 2.25
C TYR A 174 -0.76 14.65 3.50
N THR A 175 0.37 15.35 3.65
CA THR A 175 0.37 16.64 4.33
C THR A 175 0.13 17.70 3.26
N GLU A 176 -1.06 18.28 3.24
CA GLU A 176 -1.20 19.63 2.74
C GLU A 176 -0.37 20.48 3.70
N LYS A 177 0.85 20.87 3.31
CA LYS A 177 1.38 22.11 3.84
C LYS A 177 0.47 23.17 3.24
N SER A 178 -0.46 23.66 4.05
CA SER A 178 -1.01 24.99 3.91
C SER A 178 0.20 25.94 3.91
N GLU A 179 0.72 26.26 2.73
CA GLU A 179 1.54 27.43 2.56
C GLU A 179 0.59 28.63 2.72
N ASN A 180 0.84 29.39 3.79
CA ASN A 180 0.21 30.66 4.10
C ASN A 180 0.39 31.66 2.95
#